data_AF-A0A958UXP4-F1
#
_entry.id   AF-A0A958UXP4-F1
#
_cell.length_a   1.000
_cell.length_b   1.000
_cell.length_c   1.000
_cell.angle_alpha   90.00
_cell.angle_beta   90.00
_cell.angle_gamma   90.00
#
_symmetry.space_group_name_H-M   'P 1'
#
loop_
_entity.id
_entity.type
_entity.pdbx_description
1 polymer ?
#
loop_
_entity_poly.entity_id
_entity_poly.type
_entity_poly.pdbx_seq_one_letter_code
_entity_poly.pdbx_strand_id
1 'polypeptide(L)'
;MKTLKCTFLCMALYCFTLFAYAQQRYLVHVDYVKPNKYEDYMKVAKEFTKACNEHQPNASWITISTSDDRFLYVSPMKNFAELDTNVF
;
A
#
# COMPACT_ATOMS: atom_id res chain seq x y z
N MET A 1 41.84 0.30 -24.85
CA MET A 1 40.83 1.38 -24.69
C MET A 1 39.43 0.97 -25.11
N LYS A 2 39.23 0.30 -26.27
CA LYS A 2 37.88 -0.11 -26.73
C LYS A 2 37.19 -1.09 -25.77
N THR A 3 37.92 -2.09 -25.27
CA THR A 3 37.44 -3.06 -24.27
C THR A 3 37.09 -2.39 -22.94
N LEU A 4 37.96 -1.54 -22.41
CA LEU A 4 37.72 -0.80 -21.16
C LEU A 4 36.45 0.08 -21.22
N LYS A 5 36.21 0.75 -22.35
CA LYS A 5 35.00 1.55 -22.59
C LYS A 5 33.74 0.68 -22.63
N CYS A 6 33.79 -0.48 -23.30
CA CYS A 6 32.67 -1.43 -23.31
C CYS A 6 32.39 -2.00 -21.91
N THR A 7 33.41 -2.35 -21.14
CA THR A 7 33.23 -2.87 -19.78
C THR A 7 32.56 -1.84 -18.86
N PHE A 8 32.98 -0.56 -18.94
CA PHE A 8 32.34 0.53 -18.19
C PHE A 8 30.87 0.73 -18.59
N LEU A 9 30.57 0.68 -19.89
CA LEU A 9 29.20 0.81 -20.39
C LEU A 9 28.32 -0.34 -19.89
N CYS A 10 28.80 -1.58 -19.97
CA CYS A 10 28.06 -2.74 -19.46
C CYS A 10 27.82 -2.65 -17.95
N MET A 11 28.81 -2.19 -17.18
CA MET A 11 28.67 -2.00 -15.73
C MET A 11 27.66 -0.89 -15.39
N ALA A 12 27.70 0.24 -16.11
CA ALA A 12 26.73 1.33 -15.93
C ALA A 12 25.29 0.86 -16.24
N LEU A 13 25.11 0.10 -17.33
CA LEU A 13 23.80 -0.49 -17.68
C LEU A 13 23.30 -1.46 -16.60
N TYR A 14 24.19 -2.29 -16.04
CA TYR A 14 23.84 -3.20 -14.96
C TYR A 14 23.41 -2.43 -13.69
N CYS A 15 24.17 -1.42 -13.27
CA CYS A 15 23.82 -0.58 -12.13
C CYS A 15 22.49 0.18 -12.33
N PHE A 16 22.16 0.60 -13.56
CA PHE A 16 20.91 1.28 -13.85
C PHE A 16 19.68 0.39 -13.60
N THR A 17 19.79 -0.92 -13.80
CA THR A 17 18.69 -1.85 -13.49
C THR A 17 18.33 -1.85 -12.00
N LEU A 18 19.28 -1.59 -11.10
CA LEU A 18 19.03 -1.51 -9.65
C LEU A 18 18.18 -0.29 -9.26
N PHE A 19 18.30 0.82 -10.00
CA PHE A 19 17.49 2.03 -9.77
C PHE A 19 16.13 1.99 -10.47
N ALA A 20 15.97 1.15 -11.50
CA ALA A 20 14.71 1.02 -12.23
C ALA A 20 13.60 0.31 -11.42
N TYR A 21 13.96 -0.47 -10.39
CA TYR A 21 13.00 -1.08 -9.47
C TYR A 21 12.72 -0.15 -8.29
N ALA A 22 11.99 0.93 -8.53
CA ALA A 22 11.38 1.67 -7.42
C ALA A 22 10.36 0.76 -6.74
N GLN A 23 10.65 0.32 -5.51
CA GLN A 23 9.72 -0.52 -4.74
C GLN A 23 8.49 0.32 -4.37
N GLN A 24 7.32 -0.12 -4.81
CA GLN A 24 6.05 0.46 -4.37
C GLN A 24 5.94 0.30 -2.85
N ARG A 25 5.67 1.42 -2.16
CA ARG A 25 5.46 1.42 -0.70
C ARG A 25 3.97 1.30 -0.43
N TYR A 26 3.64 0.68 0.70
CA TYR A 26 2.26 0.48 1.12
C TYR A 26 2.10 0.81 2.60
N LEU A 27 1.03 1.49 2.95
CA LEU A 27 0.52 1.60 4.31
C LEU A 27 -0.42 0.43 4.54
N VAL A 28 -0.12 -0.38 5.55
CA VAL A 28 -0.96 -1.51 5.95
C VAL A 28 -1.53 -1.20 7.33
N HIS A 29 -2.82 -0.87 7.38
CA HIS A 29 -3.56 -0.78 8.63
C HIS A 29 -4.20 -2.13 8.93
N VAL A 30 -4.08 -2.61 10.17
CA VAL A 30 -4.57 -3.93 10.57
C VAL A 30 -5.53 -3.78 11.75
N ASP A 31 -6.77 -4.17 11.52
CA ASP A 31 -7.77 -4.26 12.56
C ASP A 31 -7.83 -5.67 13.14
N TYR A 32 -7.64 -5.76 14.45
CA TYR A 32 -7.78 -6.98 15.23
C TYR A 32 -9.18 -7.03 15.82
N VAL A 33 -10.08 -7.74 15.15
CA VAL A 33 -11.49 -7.80 15.55
C VAL A 33 -11.69 -8.93 16.54
N LYS A 34 -12.22 -8.60 17.72
CA LYS A 34 -12.59 -9.63 18.70
C LYS A 34 -13.77 -10.44 18.14
N PRO A 35 -13.81 -11.77 18.31
CA PRO A 35 -14.90 -12.60 17.79
C PRO A 35 -16.30 -12.11 18.21
N ASN A 36 -16.45 -11.65 19.46
CA ASN A 36 -17.72 -11.11 19.97
C ASN A 36 -18.07 -9.70 19.47
N LYS A 37 -17.22 -9.10 18.63
CA LYS A 37 -17.40 -7.79 17.99
C LYS A 37 -17.44 -7.86 16.47
N TYR A 38 -17.36 -9.07 15.90
CA TYR A 38 -17.34 -9.26 14.46
C TYR A 38 -18.58 -8.67 13.76
N GLU A 39 -19.77 -8.96 14.26
CA GLU A 39 -21.00 -8.45 13.65
C GLU A 39 -21.12 -6.92 13.73
N ASP A 40 -20.81 -6.36 14.92
CA ASP A 40 -20.76 -4.91 15.15
C ASP A 40 -19.78 -4.24 14.17
N TYR A 41 -18.58 -4.82 14.03
CA TYR A 41 -17.54 -4.34 13.13
C TYR A 41 -17.99 -4.38 11.67
N MET A 42 -18.55 -5.50 11.22
CA MET A 42 -19.02 -5.66 9.84
C MET A 42 -20.17 -4.72 9.50
N LYS A 43 -21.02 -4.37 10.46
CA LYS A 43 -22.06 -3.36 10.28
C LYS A 43 -21.44 -1.98 10.01
N VAL A 44 -20.53 -1.54 10.89
CA VAL A 44 -19.87 -0.23 10.76
C VAL A 44 -19.02 -0.16 9.48
N ALA A 45 -18.28 -1.22 9.15
CA ALA A 45 -17.46 -1.28 7.94
C ALA A 45 -18.30 -1.14 6.65
N LYS A 46 -19.51 -1.73 6.62
CA LYS A 46 -20.45 -1.57 5.50
C LYS A 46 -21.02 -0.15 5.41
N GLU A 47 -21.37 0.45 6.55
CA GLU A 47 -21.83 1.85 6.61
C GLU A 47 -20.73 2.81 6.12
N PHE A 48 -19.49 2.60 6.55
CA PHE A 48 -18.33 3.37 6.07
C PHE A 48 -18.11 3.19 4.57
N THR A 49 -18.17 1.96 4.05
CA THR A 49 -18.03 1.69 2.61
C THR A 49 -19.11 2.41 1.80
N LYS A 50 -20.35 2.42 2.30
CA LYS A 50 -21.46 3.16 1.67
C LYS A 50 -21.16 4.66 1.63
N ALA A 51 -20.73 5.24 2.75
CA ALA A 51 -20.36 6.65 2.81
C ALA A 51 -19.20 7.00 1.86
N CYS A 52 -18.17 6.14 1.78
CA CYS A 52 -17.07 6.32 0.84
C CYS A 52 -17.54 6.30 -0.62
N ASN A 53 -18.46 5.42 -0.98
CA ASN A 53 -19.02 5.38 -2.34
C ASN A 53 -19.88 6.62 -2.65
N GLU A 54 -20.59 7.15 -1.65
CA GLU A 54 -21.43 8.35 -1.80
C GLU A 54 -20.59 9.63 -1.91
N HIS A 55 -19.51 9.74 -1.15
CA HIS A 55 -18.70 10.97 -1.05
C HIS A 55 -17.39 10.94 -1.85
N GLN A 56 -16.98 9.78 -2.37
CA GLN A 56 -15.81 9.60 -3.23
C GLN A 56 -14.55 10.29 -2.67
N PRO A 57 -14.09 9.91 -1.47
CA PRO A 57 -12.88 10.48 -0.89
C PRO A 57 -11.70 10.25 -1.83
N ASN A 58 -10.74 11.18 -1.84
CA ASN A 58 -9.51 11.04 -2.61
C ASN A 58 -8.54 10.08 -1.91
N ALA A 59 -8.97 8.83 -1.75
CA ALA A 59 -8.24 7.76 -1.08
C ALA A 59 -8.56 6.44 -1.80
N SER A 60 -7.57 5.54 -1.88
CA SER A 60 -7.70 4.24 -2.51
C SER A 60 -6.98 3.20 -1.68
N TRP A 61 -7.64 2.10 -1.40
CA TRP A 61 -7.07 0.95 -0.69
C TRP A 61 -7.72 -0.34 -1.15
N ILE A 62 -7.08 -1.46 -0.81
CA ILE A 62 -7.72 -2.78 -0.86
C ILE A 62 -7.94 -3.29 0.56
N THR A 63 -9.02 -4.04 0.78
CA THR A 63 -9.31 -4.69 2.06
C THR A 63 -9.16 -6.20 1.93
N ILE A 64 -8.45 -6.82 2.89
CA ILE A 64 -8.24 -8.27 2.96
C ILE A 64 -8.77 -8.75 4.31
N SER A 65 -9.65 -9.76 4.30
CA SER A 65 -10.05 -10.50 5.49
C SER A 65 -9.22 -11.77 5.59
N THR A 66 -8.63 -12.03 6.76
CA THR A 66 -7.90 -13.27 7.03
C THR A 66 -8.79 -14.27 7.78
N SER A 67 -8.34 -15.52 7.88
CA SER A 67 -9.04 -16.58 8.62
C SER A 67 -8.95 -16.45 10.14
N ASP A 68 -8.10 -15.53 10.64
CA ASP A 68 -7.92 -15.24 12.06
C ASP A 68 -8.53 -13.88 12.46
N ASP A 69 -9.64 -13.52 11.81
CA ASP A 69 -10.46 -12.33 12.08
C ASP A 69 -9.70 -10.99 12.03
N ARG A 70 -8.66 -10.90 11.19
CA ARG A 70 -7.97 -9.64 10.90
C ARG A 70 -8.46 -9.04 9.59
N PHE A 71 -8.61 -7.72 9.59
CA PHE A 71 -8.91 -6.94 8.39
C PHE A 71 -7.72 -6.04 8.08
N LEU A 72 -7.13 -6.23 6.90
CA LEU A 72 -5.99 -5.46 6.44
C LEU A 72 -6.46 -4.45 5.40
N TYR A 73 -6.13 -3.18 5.61
CA TYR A 73 -6.38 -2.09 4.66
C TYR A 73 -5.03 -1.65 4.09
N VAL A 74 -4.83 -1.92 2.80
CA VAL A 74 -3.56 -1.71 2.11
C VAL A 74 -3.70 -0.54 1.15
N SER A 75 -3.03 0.57 1.47
CA SER A 75 -3.04 1.80 0.66
C SER A 75 -1.66 2.00 0.00
N PRO A 76 -1.58 2.29 -1.30
CA PRO A 76 -0.31 2.64 -1.93
C PRO A 76 0.18 3.99 -1.39
N MET A 77 1.49 4.11 -1.15
CA MET A 77 2.12 5.37 -0.76
C MET A 77 3.22 5.76 -1.73
N LYS A 78 3.31 7.06 -2.06
CA LYS A 78 4.44 7.57 -2.86
C LYS A 78 5.69 7.76 -2.01
N ASN A 79 5.53 8.19 -0.76
CA ASN A 79 6.62 8.46 0.18
C ASN A 79 6.08 8.53 1.61
N PHE A 80 6.97 8.59 2.60
CA PHE A 80 6.58 8.57 4.02
C PHE A 80 5.98 9.89 4.53
N ALA A 81 6.11 11.01 3.82
CA ALA A 81 5.48 12.28 4.24
C ALA A 81 3.94 12.22 4.11
N GLU A 82 3.40 11.26 3.36
CA GLU A 82 1.95 11.00 3.30
C GLU A 82 1.38 10.52 4.65
N LEU A 83 2.22 10.03 5.57
CA LEU A 83 1.80 9.65 6.92
C LEU A 83 1.51 10.87 7.81
N ASP A 84 2.04 12.05 7.47
CA ASP A 84 1.83 13.28 8.21
C ASP A 84 0.49 13.96 7.83
N THR A 85 -0.12 13.51 6.73
CA THR A 85 -1.41 14.02 6.26
C THR A 85 -2.55 13.13 6.72
N ASN A 86 -3.57 13.71 7.34
CA ASN A 86 -4.80 12.98 7.60
C ASN A 86 -5.63 12.89 6.32
N VAL A 87 -5.88 11.67 5.86
CA VAL A 87 -6.67 11.36 4.65
C VAL A 87 -8.14 11.06 4.96
N PHE A 88 -8.55 11.08 6.25
CA PHE A 88 -9.91 10.82 6.74
C PHE A 88 -10.45 11.90 7.67
#